data_AF-A0A914D592-F1
#
_entry.id   AF-A0A914D592-F1
#
_cell.length_a   1.000
_cell.length_b   1.000
_cell.length_c   1.000
_cell.angle_alpha   90.00
_cell.angle_beta   90.00
_cell.angle_gamma   90.00
#
_symmetry.space_group_name_H-M   'P 1'
#
loop_
_entity.id
_entity.type
_entity.pdbx_description
1 polymer ?
#
loop_
_entity_poly.entity_id
_entity_poly.type
_entity_poly.pdbx_seq_one_letter_code
_entity_poly.pdbx_strand_id
1 'polypeptide(L)'
;MKGIVEICAEILFGLKIEMTVLQINNETNLNQTYQHYIYNVKSLDKLPLFVAPNAKKVVLQVPKEHAEIVTMKDFCLMSPTHICFDKKMLIEHCGEFLQKELGFSSKHPTHLATLFEIIQPDYESMNFKNITKNINAPYMFRLKKNMKRNHKETCDKLLLIGQMYLINNGESLLFINSPYITTAMELKKTNMYISDFSKSDTTRDLIFLNQSRLYRNNAKYVFIF
;
A
#
# COMPACT_ATOMS: atom_id res chain seq x y z
N MET A 1 -14.26 -21.25 4.26
CA MET A 1 -13.56 -20.73 3.06
C MET A 1 -13.88 -21.55 1.81
N LYS A 2 -13.60 -22.87 1.78
CA LYS A 2 -13.87 -23.77 0.63
C LYS A 2 -15.21 -23.50 -0.09
N GLY A 3 -16.35 -23.73 0.56
CA GLY A 3 -17.65 -23.58 -0.08
C GLY A 3 -17.98 -22.16 -0.54
N ILE A 4 -17.45 -21.12 0.13
CA ILE A 4 -17.64 -19.73 -0.31
C ILE A 4 -16.93 -19.50 -1.65
N VAL A 5 -15.70 -19.97 -1.79
CA VAL A 5 -14.91 -19.81 -3.01
C VAL A 5 -15.54 -20.59 -4.16
N GLU A 6 -16.00 -21.82 -3.91
CA GLU A 6 -16.67 -22.67 -4.91
C GLU A 6 -17.96 -22.01 -5.42
N ILE A 7 -18.81 -21.51 -4.52
CA ILE A 7 -20.07 -20.83 -4.88
C ILE A 7 -19.78 -19.51 -5.63
N CYS A 8 -18.82 -18.71 -5.15
CA CYS A 8 -18.45 -17.47 -5.82
C CYS A 8 -17.91 -17.72 -7.24
N ALA A 9 -17.13 -18.77 -7.44
CA ALA A 9 -16.62 -19.14 -8.76
C ALA A 9 -17.75 -19.50 -9.73
N GLU A 10 -18.75 -20.25 -9.28
CA GLU A 10 -19.91 -20.63 -10.09
C GLU A 10 -20.79 -19.42 -10.39
N ILE A 11 -21.13 -18.61 -9.38
CA ILE A 11 -22.04 -17.46 -9.56
C ILE A 11 -21.41 -16.35 -10.39
N LEU A 12 -20.15 -15.98 -10.13
CA LEU A 12 -19.53 -14.80 -10.74
C LEU A 12 -18.86 -15.11 -12.09
N PHE A 13 -18.34 -16.32 -12.25
CA PHE A 13 -17.54 -16.69 -13.42
C PHE A 13 -18.13 -17.87 -14.20
N GLY A 14 -19.22 -18.48 -13.73
CA GLY A 14 -19.78 -19.68 -14.36
C GLY A 14 -18.83 -20.89 -14.31
N LEU A 15 -17.90 -20.92 -13.36
CA LEU A 15 -16.85 -21.94 -13.27
C LEU A 15 -17.15 -22.91 -12.14
N LYS A 16 -17.31 -24.20 -12.47
CA LYS A 16 -17.31 -25.24 -11.45
C LYS A 16 -15.88 -25.57 -11.07
N ILE A 17 -15.55 -25.33 -9.80
CA ILE A 17 -14.23 -25.61 -9.24
C ILE A 17 -14.33 -26.59 -8.09
N GLU A 18 -13.26 -27.36 -7.89
CA GLU A 18 -13.03 -28.19 -6.72
C GLU A 18 -11.86 -27.60 -5.93
N MET A 19 -12.08 -27.32 -4.65
CA MET A 19 -11.04 -26.83 -3.77
C MET A 19 -10.65 -27.89 -2.73
N THR A 20 -9.37 -28.24 -2.66
CA THR A 20 -8.83 -29.24 -1.71
C THR A 20 -7.72 -28.64 -0.87
N VAL A 21 -7.59 -29.06 0.40
CA VAL A 21 -6.47 -28.64 1.24
C VAL A 21 -5.23 -29.41 0.81
N LEU A 22 -4.18 -28.70 0.41
CA LEU A 22 -2.87 -29.29 0.09
C LEU A 22 -2.01 -29.41 1.33
N GLN A 23 -1.96 -28.33 2.12
CA GLN A 23 -1.04 -28.21 3.23
C GLN A 23 -1.62 -27.28 4.29
N ILE A 24 -1.28 -27.56 5.55
CA ILE A 24 -1.63 -26.74 6.69
C ILE A 24 -0.32 -26.37 7.38
N ASN A 25 0.01 -25.09 7.38
CA ASN A 25 1.19 -24.55 8.06
C ASN A 25 0.76 -23.92 9.38
N ASN A 26 1.36 -24.36 10.47
CA ASN A 26 1.15 -23.73 11.77
C ASN A 26 2.30 -22.77 12.02
N GLU A 27 1.99 -21.50 12.29
CA GLU A 27 2.98 -20.50 12.68
C GLU A 27 2.60 -19.88 14.01
N THR A 28 3.56 -19.81 14.91
CA THR A 28 3.40 -19.15 16.21
C THR A 28 4.10 -17.81 16.17
N ASN A 29 3.38 -16.73 16.41
CA ASN A 29 3.95 -15.38 16.53
C ASN A 29 3.38 -14.69 17.76
N LEU A 30 4.25 -14.12 18.61
CA LEU A 30 3.89 -13.33 19.80
C LEU A 30 2.70 -13.90 20.60
N ASN A 31 2.73 -15.21 20.90
CA ASN A 31 1.72 -15.98 21.66
C ASN A 31 0.39 -16.30 20.93
N GLN A 32 0.31 -16.11 19.62
CA GLN A 32 -0.82 -16.54 18.81
C GLN A 32 -0.37 -17.55 17.75
N THR A 33 -1.09 -18.67 17.67
CA THR A 33 -0.91 -19.70 16.64
C THR A 33 -1.87 -19.45 15.49
N TYR A 34 -1.30 -19.21 14.31
CA TYR A 34 -2.01 -19.02 13.06
C TYR A 34 -1.89 -20.28 12.21
N GLN A 35 -3.01 -20.73 11.63
CA GLN A 35 -3.04 -21.82 10.67
C GLN A 35 -3.19 -21.27 9.26
N HIS A 36 -2.15 -21.43 8.45
CA HIS A 36 -2.16 -21.07 7.04
C HIS A 36 -2.52 -22.31 6.22
N TYR A 37 -3.73 -22.30 5.68
CA TYR A 37 -4.22 -23.34 4.77
C TYR A 37 -3.81 -23.00 3.35
N ILE A 38 -3.06 -23.91 2.72
CA ILE A 38 -2.75 -23.87 1.29
C ILE A 38 -3.77 -24.76 0.60
N TYR A 39 -4.51 -24.18 -0.33
CA TYR A 39 -5.54 -24.88 -1.09
C TYR A 39 -5.10 -25.11 -2.53
N ASN A 40 -5.42 -26.29 -3.07
CA ASN A 40 -5.48 -26.52 -4.50
C ASN A 40 -6.84 -26.07 -5.00
N VAL A 41 -6.88 -25.35 -6.11
CA VAL A 41 -8.14 -25.00 -6.79
C VAL A 41 -8.05 -25.56 -8.20
N LYS A 42 -8.93 -26.53 -8.51
CA LYS A 42 -9.01 -27.17 -9.83
C LYS A 42 -10.34 -26.85 -10.49
N SER A 43 -10.33 -26.58 -11.79
CA SER A 43 -11.59 -26.54 -12.55
C SER A 43 -12.10 -27.95 -12.80
N LEU A 44 -13.39 -28.17 -12.58
CA LEU A 44 -14.10 -29.40 -12.92
C LEU A 44 -14.60 -29.37 -14.37
N ASP A 45 -14.90 -28.18 -14.86
CA ASP A 45 -15.20 -28.00 -16.27
C ASP A 45 -13.90 -28.10 -17.08
N LYS A 46 -13.99 -28.71 -18.28
CA LYS A 46 -13.00 -28.47 -19.33
C LYS A 46 -13.14 -27.01 -19.73
N LEU A 47 -12.46 -26.14 -19.00
CA LEU A 47 -12.36 -24.73 -19.34
C LEU A 47 -12.09 -24.65 -20.85
N PRO A 48 -12.89 -23.93 -21.65
CA PRO A 48 -12.29 -23.30 -22.80
C PRO A 48 -11.17 -22.48 -22.20
N LEU A 49 -9.94 -22.94 -22.41
CA LEU A 49 -8.73 -22.32 -21.95
C LEU A 49 -8.83 -20.82 -22.27
N PHE A 50 -9.22 -19.99 -21.29
CA PHE A 50 -9.09 -18.53 -21.38
C PHE A 50 -7.60 -18.14 -21.50
N VAL A 51 -6.71 -19.13 -21.36
CA VAL A 51 -5.31 -19.11 -21.71
C VAL A 51 -5.12 -20.22 -22.73
N ALA A 52 -5.21 -19.96 -24.04
CA ALA A 52 -4.99 -20.96 -25.09
C ALA A 52 -3.83 -21.93 -24.73
N PRO A 53 -3.83 -23.21 -25.18
CA PRO A 53 -2.73 -24.14 -24.90
C PRO A 53 -1.35 -23.61 -25.29
N ASN A 54 -1.33 -22.63 -26.23
CA ASN A 54 -0.19 -21.86 -26.69
C ASN A 54 -0.31 -20.35 -26.40
N ALA A 55 -1.14 -19.95 -25.44
CA ALA A 55 -1.06 -18.60 -24.90
C ALA A 55 0.31 -18.51 -24.26
N LYS A 56 1.26 -17.99 -25.04
CA LYS A 56 2.49 -17.39 -24.54
C LYS A 56 2.06 -16.70 -23.27
N LYS A 57 2.72 -16.99 -22.12
CA LYS A 57 2.65 -16.11 -20.95
C LYS A 57 2.51 -14.72 -21.53
N VAL A 58 1.43 -14.01 -21.22
CA VAL A 58 1.42 -12.57 -21.43
C VAL A 58 2.40 -12.05 -20.38
N VAL A 59 3.69 -12.34 -20.59
CA VAL A 59 4.72 -11.34 -20.43
C VAL A 59 4.13 -10.22 -21.24
N LEU A 60 3.70 -9.16 -20.56
CA LEU A 60 3.59 -7.88 -21.21
C LEU A 60 4.94 -7.70 -21.89
N GLN A 61 5.03 -8.07 -23.16
CA GLN A 61 6.12 -7.70 -24.03
C GLN A 61 5.84 -6.23 -24.22
N VAL A 62 6.19 -5.42 -23.22
CA VAL A 62 6.29 -3.99 -23.39
C VAL A 62 7.26 -3.87 -24.55
N PRO A 63 6.80 -3.44 -25.73
CA PRO A 63 7.70 -3.29 -26.87
C PRO A 63 8.89 -2.46 -26.37
N LYS A 64 10.13 -2.80 -26.73
CA LYS A 64 11.31 -2.04 -26.26
C LYS A 64 11.17 -0.52 -26.50
N GLU A 65 10.38 -0.18 -27.51
CA GLU A 65 9.96 1.17 -27.92
C GLU A 65 9.14 1.92 -26.84
N HIS A 66 8.47 1.21 -25.92
CA HIS A 66 7.61 1.74 -24.86
C HIS A 66 8.13 1.45 -23.45
N ALA A 67 9.33 0.86 -23.31
CA ALA A 67 9.86 0.39 -22.03
C ALA A 67 10.17 1.52 -21.01
N GLU A 68 10.17 2.79 -21.45
CA GLU A 68 10.56 3.93 -20.63
C GLU A 68 9.66 5.16 -20.84
N ILE A 69 8.34 4.99 -20.93
CA ILE A 69 7.42 6.16 -21.00
C ILE A 69 7.50 6.97 -19.69
N VAL A 70 7.78 6.30 -18.56
CA VAL A 70 7.87 6.90 -17.23
C VAL A 70 9.26 6.66 -16.69
N THR A 71 10.04 7.73 -16.51
CA THR A 71 11.34 7.64 -15.86
C THR A 71 11.16 7.45 -14.35
N MET A 72 12.21 7.02 -13.64
CA MET A 72 12.16 6.96 -12.17
C MET A 72 11.88 8.33 -11.54
N LYS A 73 12.34 9.42 -12.17
CA LYS A 73 12.04 10.78 -11.71
C LYS A 73 10.55 11.09 -11.84
N ASP A 74 9.94 10.73 -12.97
CA ASP A 74 8.50 10.90 -13.19
C ASP A 74 7.69 10.07 -12.19
N PHE A 75 8.10 8.83 -11.93
CA PHE A 75 7.47 7.98 -10.92
C PHE A 75 7.55 8.59 -9.51
N CYS A 76 8.71 9.10 -9.10
CA CYS A 76 8.88 9.76 -7.79
C CYS A 76 8.02 11.03 -7.65
N LEU A 77 7.75 11.74 -8.74
CA LEU A 77 6.85 12.89 -8.78
C LEU A 77 5.37 12.46 -8.74
N MET A 78 5.01 11.40 -9.48
CA MET A 78 3.65 10.87 -9.53
C MET A 78 3.23 10.19 -8.23
N SER A 79 4.18 9.61 -7.49
CA SER A 79 3.96 8.91 -6.23
C SER A 79 4.79 9.54 -5.11
N PRO A 80 4.42 10.74 -4.61
CA PRO A 80 5.29 11.59 -3.78
C PRO A 80 5.65 10.97 -2.43
N THR A 81 4.90 10.00 -1.94
CA THR A 81 5.13 9.34 -0.64
C THR A 81 5.49 7.86 -0.72
N HIS A 82 5.69 7.29 -1.91
CA HIS A 82 6.05 5.87 -2.00
C HIS A 82 7.39 5.58 -1.30
N ILE A 83 7.59 4.33 -0.89
CA ILE A 83 8.84 3.85 -0.30
C ILE A 83 9.20 2.52 -0.93
N CYS A 84 10.41 2.39 -1.47
CA CYS A 84 10.96 1.12 -1.96
C CYS A 84 12.15 0.70 -1.11
N PHE A 85 12.19 -0.56 -0.69
CA PHE A 85 13.25 -1.09 0.15
C PHE A 85 13.55 -2.57 -0.15
N ASP A 86 14.81 -2.95 0.09
CA ASP A 86 15.33 -4.29 -0.18
C ASP A 86 15.00 -5.31 0.93
N LYS A 87 15.45 -6.55 0.75
CA LYS A 87 15.36 -7.64 1.75
C LYS A 87 15.99 -7.32 3.11
N LYS A 88 16.96 -6.39 3.15
CA LYS A 88 17.62 -5.92 4.37
C LYS A 88 16.91 -4.72 4.98
N MET A 89 15.73 -4.36 4.47
CA MET A 89 14.94 -3.20 4.90
C MET A 89 15.68 -1.87 4.69
N LEU A 90 16.63 -1.83 3.75
CA LEU A 90 17.33 -0.61 3.35
C LEU A 90 16.51 0.07 2.26
N ILE A 91 16.26 1.37 2.44
CA ILE A 91 15.49 2.16 1.48
C ILE A 91 16.34 2.38 0.23
N GLU A 92 15.84 1.91 -0.91
CA GLU A 92 16.47 2.05 -2.22
C GLU A 92 16.10 3.39 -2.86
N HIS A 93 14.81 3.75 -2.82
CA HIS A 93 14.29 5.03 -3.25
C HIS A 93 12.94 5.35 -2.58
N CYS A 94 12.52 6.60 -2.65
CA CYS A 94 11.22 7.05 -2.16
C CYS A 94 10.70 8.22 -3.00
N GLY A 95 9.44 8.57 -2.78
CA GLY A 95 8.80 9.69 -3.48
C GLY A 95 9.40 11.04 -3.13
N GLU A 96 9.21 12.02 -4.02
CA GLU A 96 9.89 13.30 -3.95
C GLU A 96 9.59 14.07 -2.65
N PHE A 97 8.36 13.96 -2.13
CA PHE A 97 7.98 14.60 -0.87
C PHE A 97 8.76 14.01 0.31
N LEU A 98 8.78 12.67 0.44
CA LEU A 98 9.52 12.03 1.52
C LEU A 98 11.03 12.26 1.40
N GLN A 99 11.55 12.29 0.17
CA GLN A 99 12.96 12.61 -0.07
C GLN A 99 13.34 13.99 0.46
N LYS A 100 12.51 15.00 0.19
CA LYS A 100 12.72 16.38 0.66
C LYS A 100 12.59 16.50 2.18
N GLU A 101 11.55 15.90 2.77
CA GLU A 101 11.25 16.06 4.20
C GLU A 101 12.16 15.22 5.11
N LEU A 102 12.65 14.07 4.64
CA LEU A 102 13.47 13.16 5.41
C LEU A 102 14.97 13.27 5.11
N GLY A 103 15.34 14.02 4.06
CA GLY A 103 16.74 14.26 3.71
C GLY A 103 17.49 12.99 3.28
N PHE A 104 16.80 12.07 2.60
CA PHE A 104 17.41 10.84 2.11
C PHE A 104 18.54 11.15 1.13
N SER A 105 19.69 10.53 1.36
CA SER A 105 20.84 10.56 0.46
C SER A 105 21.19 9.15 0.04
N SER A 106 21.32 8.91 -1.26
CA SER A 106 21.80 7.64 -1.82
C SER A 106 23.21 7.26 -1.33
N LYS A 107 23.95 8.22 -0.74
CA LYS A 107 25.28 8.01 -0.17
C LYS A 107 25.25 7.31 1.19
N HIS A 108 24.10 7.32 1.88
CA HIS A 108 23.98 6.75 3.21
C HIS A 108 22.80 5.76 3.27
N PRO A 109 23.07 4.45 3.29
CA PRO A 109 22.02 3.44 3.36
C PRO A 109 21.21 3.67 4.65
N THR A 110 19.90 3.85 4.49
CA THR A 110 19.01 4.15 5.59
C THR A 110 18.05 3.00 5.79
N HIS A 111 18.08 2.42 6.99
CA HIS A 111 17.16 1.34 7.36
C HIS A 111 15.76 1.90 7.63
N LEU A 112 14.73 1.25 7.09
CA LEU A 112 13.33 1.66 7.17
C LEU A 112 12.88 1.86 8.64
N ALA A 113 13.26 0.93 9.51
CA ALA A 113 12.95 0.99 10.95
C ALA A 113 13.58 2.15 11.71
N THR A 114 14.57 2.84 11.14
CA THR A 114 15.14 4.05 11.75
C THR A 114 14.16 5.22 11.65
N LEU A 115 13.32 5.23 10.62
CA LEU A 115 12.44 6.35 10.30
C LEU A 115 10.98 6.03 10.57
N PHE A 116 10.54 4.82 10.27
CA PHE A 116 9.15 4.41 10.36
C PHE A 116 8.95 3.30 11.39
N GLU A 117 7.71 3.19 11.84
CA GLU A 117 7.19 2.04 12.56
C GLU A 117 5.85 1.62 11.94
N ILE A 118 5.57 0.32 11.97
CA ILE A 118 4.28 -0.21 11.53
C ILE A 118 3.27 0.00 12.65
N ILE A 119 2.14 0.62 12.31
CA ILE A 119 0.97 0.76 13.17
C ILE A 119 -0.07 -0.31 12.85
N GLN A 120 -0.18 -0.69 11.58
CA GLN A 120 -1.07 -1.75 11.15
C GLN A 120 -0.39 -2.57 10.06
N PRO A 121 -0.39 -3.91 10.15
CA PRO A 121 -0.76 -4.71 11.33
C PRO A 121 0.18 -4.47 12.53
N ASP A 122 -0.36 -4.42 13.76
CA ASP A 122 0.40 -4.17 15.01
C ASP A 122 0.96 -5.45 15.65
N TYR A 123 0.59 -6.62 15.13
CA TYR A 123 0.97 -7.93 15.65
C TYR A 123 2.23 -8.53 15.00
N GLU A 124 2.89 -7.84 14.07
CA GLU A 124 4.10 -8.35 13.40
C GLU A 124 5.30 -7.42 13.54
N SER A 125 6.48 -8.02 13.70
CA SER A 125 7.73 -7.27 13.62
C SER A 125 7.97 -6.80 12.18
N MET A 126 8.44 -5.56 12.04
CA MET A 126 8.75 -4.96 10.75
C MET A 126 10.01 -5.59 10.13
N ASN A 127 9.81 -6.64 9.35
CA ASN A 127 10.85 -7.29 8.54
C ASN A 127 10.28 -7.77 7.21
N PHE A 128 11.16 -7.99 6.23
CA PHE A 128 10.78 -8.33 4.86
C PHE A 128 9.92 -9.60 4.77
N LYS A 129 10.26 -10.64 5.55
CA LYS A 129 9.55 -11.93 5.53
C LYS A 129 8.10 -11.77 6.00
N ASN A 130 7.88 -11.07 7.11
CA ASN A 130 6.55 -10.84 7.66
C ASN A 130 5.69 -9.98 6.71
N ILE A 131 6.27 -8.90 6.17
CA ILE A 131 5.55 -8.04 5.21
C ILE A 131 5.17 -8.83 3.95
N THR A 132 6.07 -9.66 3.43
CA THR A 132 5.79 -10.50 2.25
C THR A 132 4.71 -11.56 2.53
N LYS A 133 4.69 -12.10 3.76
CA LYS A 133 3.70 -13.10 4.18
C LYS A 133 2.27 -12.55 4.12
N ASN A 134 2.08 -11.30 4.50
CA ASN A 134 0.78 -10.62 4.48
C ASN A 134 0.72 -9.50 3.44
N ILE A 135 1.34 -9.69 2.28
CA ILE A 135 1.51 -8.63 1.27
C ILE A 135 0.20 -7.99 0.79
N ASN A 136 -0.89 -8.75 0.81
CA ASN A 136 -2.22 -8.28 0.39
C ASN A 136 -2.95 -7.45 1.46
N ALA A 137 -2.43 -7.41 2.70
CA ALA A 137 -3.01 -6.62 3.76
C ALA A 137 -2.71 -5.13 3.56
N PRO A 138 -3.60 -4.22 4.02
CA PRO A 138 -3.25 -2.81 4.11
C PRO A 138 -2.21 -2.60 5.21
N TYR A 139 -1.25 -1.72 4.94
CA TYR A 139 -0.22 -1.32 5.91
C TYR A 139 -0.38 0.15 6.27
N MET A 140 -0.20 0.46 7.55
CA MET A 140 -0.10 1.82 8.05
C MET A 140 1.27 2.04 8.70
N PHE A 141 2.02 3.00 8.19
CA PHE A 141 3.34 3.37 8.69
C PHE A 141 3.26 4.73 9.37
N ARG A 142 3.88 4.86 10.54
CA ARG A 142 4.05 6.15 11.24
C ARG A 142 5.49 6.60 11.16
N LEU A 143 5.70 7.85 10.78
CA LEU A 143 7.01 8.48 10.89
C LEU A 143 7.35 8.69 12.37
N LYS A 144 8.50 8.21 12.81
CA LYS A 144 8.92 8.26 14.22
C LYS A 144 9.20 9.68 14.71
N LYS A 145 9.78 10.51 13.85
CA LYS A 145 10.11 11.92 14.12
C LYS A 145 9.01 12.83 13.58
N ASN A 146 8.85 13.99 14.20
CA ASN A 146 8.04 15.06 13.62
C ASN A 146 8.76 15.66 12.41
N MET A 147 7.98 16.08 11.41
CA MET A 147 8.55 16.80 10.27
C MET A 147 8.89 18.22 10.70
N LYS A 148 9.94 18.80 10.11
CA LYS A 148 10.38 20.18 10.37
C LYS A 148 10.33 20.96 9.08
N ARG A 149 9.13 21.43 8.75
CA ARG A 149 8.88 22.17 7.51
C ARG A 149 8.61 23.63 7.80
N ASN A 150 9.21 24.54 7.04
CA ASN A 150 9.14 25.99 7.26
C ASN A 150 9.55 26.40 8.70
N HIS A 151 10.58 25.76 9.25
CA HIS A 151 11.08 25.96 10.62
C HIS A 151 10.05 25.69 11.74
N LYS A 152 8.94 25.03 11.42
CA LYS A 152 7.92 24.61 12.39
C LYS A 152 7.90 23.09 12.48
N GLU A 153 8.05 22.59 13.71
CA GLU A 153 7.85 21.18 14.00
C GLU A 153 6.36 20.85 13.96
N THR A 154 6.01 19.71 13.37
CA THR A 154 4.62 19.25 13.30
C THR A 154 4.08 18.93 14.68
N CYS A 155 2.79 19.18 14.89
CA CYS A 155 2.10 18.75 16.11
C CYS A 155 1.87 17.24 16.11
N ASP A 156 1.54 16.70 14.94
CA ASP A 156 1.25 15.28 14.76
C ASP A 156 2.31 14.63 13.86
N LYS A 157 2.51 13.33 14.05
CA LYS A 157 3.38 12.50 13.21
C LYS A 157 2.69 12.17 11.89
N LEU A 158 3.46 12.09 10.81
CA LEU A 158 2.96 11.64 9.52
C LEU A 158 2.56 10.16 9.59
N LEU A 159 1.34 9.87 9.18
CA LEU A 159 0.82 8.52 8.96
C LEU A 159 0.67 8.28 7.46
N LEU A 160 1.15 7.15 6.98
CA LEU A 160 1.03 6.72 5.58
C LEU A 160 0.24 5.41 5.56
N ILE A 161 -0.83 5.35 4.79
CA ILE A 161 -1.62 4.12 4.59
C ILE A 161 -1.50 3.66 3.14
N GLY A 162 -1.33 2.36 2.93
CA GLY A 162 -1.12 1.84 1.59
C GLY A 162 -1.04 0.33 1.49
N GLN A 163 -0.51 -0.13 0.37
CA GLN A 163 -0.33 -1.55 0.05
C GLN A 163 1.10 -1.83 -0.39
N MET A 164 1.51 -3.07 -0.17
CA MET A 164 2.84 -3.57 -0.51
C MET A 164 2.80 -4.29 -1.85
N TYR A 165 3.82 -4.08 -2.67
CA TYR A 165 4.01 -4.76 -3.95
C TYR A 165 5.39 -5.38 -3.99
N LEU A 166 5.46 -6.66 -4.35
CA LEU A 166 6.73 -7.34 -4.55
C LEU A 166 7.22 -7.06 -5.96
N ILE A 167 8.37 -6.40 -6.08
CA ILE A 167 8.95 -5.99 -7.36
C ILE A 167 10.34 -6.60 -7.52
N ASN A 168 10.98 -6.32 -8.66
CA ASN A 168 12.36 -6.74 -8.94
C ASN A 168 12.57 -8.25 -8.69
N ASN A 169 11.67 -9.08 -9.22
CA ASN A 169 11.67 -10.54 -9.06
C ASN A 169 11.67 -11.03 -7.61
N GLY A 170 11.18 -10.25 -6.65
CA GLY A 170 11.14 -10.64 -5.25
C GLY A 170 12.25 -10.09 -4.37
N GLU A 171 13.09 -9.21 -4.91
CA GLU A 171 14.21 -8.62 -4.18
C GLU A 171 13.86 -7.33 -3.42
N SER A 172 12.79 -6.64 -3.83
CA SER A 172 12.38 -5.37 -3.23
C SER A 172 10.87 -5.33 -2.97
N LEU A 173 10.48 -4.61 -1.91
CA LEU A 173 9.10 -4.26 -1.60
C LEU A 173 8.86 -2.79 -1.89
N LEU A 174 7.80 -2.52 -2.65
CA LEU A 174 7.31 -1.19 -2.97
C LEU A 174 6.03 -0.91 -2.19
N PHE A 175 6.10 0.05 -1.28
CA PHE A 175 4.95 0.55 -0.53
C PHE A 175 4.33 1.74 -1.25
N ILE A 176 3.26 1.49 -2.01
CA ILE A 176 2.43 2.54 -2.61
C ILE A 176 1.42 2.99 -1.57
N ASN A 177 1.46 4.26 -1.21
CA ASN A 177 0.71 4.80 -0.08
C ASN A 177 0.25 6.23 -0.32
N SER A 178 -0.61 6.70 0.59
CA SER A 178 -1.08 8.07 0.69
C SER A 178 -1.02 8.53 2.16
N PRO A 179 -0.76 9.82 2.44
CA PRO A 179 -0.90 10.37 3.79
C PRO A 179 -2.31 10.14 4.35
N TYR A 180 -2.39 9.54 5.53
CA TYR A 180 -3.66 9.31 6.20
C TYR A 180 -4.16 10.62 6.85
N ILE A 181 -4.85 11.43 6.05
CA ILE A 181 -5.38 12.75 6.42
C ILE A 181 -6.79 12.88 5.85
N THR A 182 -7.74 13.20 6.71
CA THR A 182 -9.17 13.29 6.37
C THR A 182 -9.73 14.70 6.49
N THR A 183 -9.01 15.62 7.17
CA THR A 183 -9.48 16.99 7.40
C THR A 183 -8.40 18.05 7.13
N ALA A 184 -8.83 19.29 6.87
CA ALA A 184 -7.92 20.43 6.73
C ALA A 184 -7.21 20.79 8.05
N MET A 185 -7.82 20.45 9.19
CA MET A 185 -7.18 20.63 10.49
C MET A 185 -6.00 19.66 10.66
N GLU A 186 -6.15 18.41 10.23
CA GLU A 186 -5.05 17.43 10.23
C GLU A 186 -3.91 17.86 9.30
N LEU A 187 -4.20 18.39 8.10
CA LEU A 187 -3.18 19.00 7.23
C LEU A 187 -2.34 20.05 7.98
N LYS A 188 -3.01 20.92 8.76
CA LYS A 188 -2.32 21.93 9.56
C LYS A 188 -1.46 21.31 10.67
N LYS A 189 -1.96 20.28 11.37
CA LYS A 189 -1.22 19.61 12.45
C LYS A 189 0.00 18.82 11.94
N THR A 190 -0.09 18.23 10.76
CA THR A 190 1.01 17.51 10.09
C THR A 190 1.84 18.42 9.18
N ASN A 191 1.52 19.72 9.10
CA ASN A 191 2.17 20.71 8.23
C ASN A 191 2.32 20.25 6.77
N MET A 192 1.25 19.64 6.26
CA MET A 192 1.10 19.20 4.88
C MET A 192 0.16 20.11 4.10
N TYR A 193 0.33 20.15 2.78
CA TYR A 193 -0.52 20.86 1.83
C TYR A 193 -1.15 19.88 0.85
N ILE A 194 -2.30 20.26 0.28
CA ILE A 194 -2.97 19.47 -0.77
C ILE A 194 -2.04 19.20 -1.97
N SER A 195 -1.11 20.12 -2.26
CA SER A 195 -0.12 19.96 -3.34
C SER A 195 0.91 18.86 -3.09
N ASP A 196 1.07 18.40 -1.85
CA ASP A 196 2.02 17.33 -1.51
C ASP A 196 1.48 15.93 -1.85
N PHE A 197 0.18 15.82 -2.13
CA PHE A 197 -0.47 14.60 -2.55
C PHE A 197 -0.38 14.44 -4.07
N SER A 198 -0.36 13.19 -4.54
CA SER A 198 -0.43 12.93 -5.98
C SER A 198 -1.70 13.56 -6.59
N LYS A 199 -1.64 13.97 -7.85
CA LYS A 199 -2.81 14.52 -8.55
C LYS A 199 -3.95 13.51 -8.68
N SER A 200 -3.63 12.22 -8.75
CA SER A 200 -4.61 11.13 -8.81
C SER A 200 -5.03 10.62 -7.44
N ASP A 201 -4.54 11.21 -6.35
CA ASP A 201 -4.84 10.74 -5.00
C ASP A 201 -6.24 11.15 -4.55
N THR A 202 -7.14 10.17 -4.43
CA THR A 202 -8.52 10.34 -3.96
C THR A 202 -8.64 10.92 -2.55
N THR A 203 -7.58 10.85 -1.73
CA THR A 203 -7.55 11.43 -0.38
C THR A 203 -7.68 12.95 -0.43
N ARG A 204 -7.24 13.59 -1.52
CA ARG A 204 -7.45 15.03 -1.76
C ARG A 204 -8.93 15.36 -1.80
N ASP A 205 -9.69 14.62 -2.58
CA ASP A 205 -11.13 14.81 -2.73
C ASP A 205 -11.87 14.49 -1.44
N LEU A 206 -11.42 13.47 -0.70
CA LEU A 206 -11.94 13.12 0.62
C LEU A 206 -11.79 14.28 1.61
N ILE A 207 -10.62 14.94 1.65
CA ILE A 207 -10.40 16.11 2.52
C ILE A 207 -11.40 17.22 2.18
N PHE A 208 -11.54 17.57 0.90
CA PHE A 208 -12.50 18.61 0.48
C PHE A 208 -13.96 18.24 0.78
N LEU A 209 -14.33 16.98 0.57
CA LEU A 209 -15.66 16.47 0.88
C LEU A 209 -15.95 16.54 2.37
N ASN A 210 -15.00 16.12 3.21
CA ASN A 210 -15.14 16.17 4.66
C ASN A 210 -15.23 17.60 5.18
N GLN A 211 -14.43 18.53 4.65
CA GLN A 211 -14.58 19.95 4.98
C GLN A 211 -15.96 20.48 4.59
N SER A 212 -16.44 20.17 3.39
CA SER A 212 -17.77 20.59 2.93
C SER A 212 -18.88 20.05 3.83
N ARG A 213 -18.77 18.81 4.30
CA ARG A 213 -19.70 18.19 5.26
C ARG A 213 -19.67 18.89 6.62
N LEU A 214 -18.49 19.20 7.14
CA LEU A 214 -18.32 19.91 8.41
C LEU A 214 -18.97 21.30 8.36
N TYR A 215 -18.75 22.07 7.29
CA TYR A 215 -19.39 23.37 7.13
C TYR A 215 -20.91 23.28 7.03
N ARG A 216 -21.46 22.32 6.27
CA ARG A 216 -22.91 22.12 6.18
C ARG A 216 -23.54 21.76 7.53
N ASN A 217 -22.89 20.89 8.30
CA ASN A 217 -23.40 20.48 9.61
C ASN A 217 -23.33 21.65 10.60
N ASN A 218 -22.28 22.46 10.56
CA ASN A 218 -22.17 23.65 11.41
C ASN A 218 -23.13 24.77 11.00
N ALA A 219 -23.39 24.95 9.70
CA ALA A 219 -24.34 25.96 9.20
C ALA A 219 -25.80 25.65 9.57
N LYS A 220 -26.16 24.38 9.82
CA LYS A 220 -27.49 24.03 10.36
C LYS A 220 -27.73 24.55 11.78
N TYR A 221 -26.68 24.95 12.51
CA TYR A 221 -26.78 25.54 13.85
C TYR A 221 -26.60 27.07 13.87
N VAL A 222 -26.53 27.74 12.70
CA VAL A 222 -26.25 29.19 12.60
C VAL A 222 -27.45 30.00 12.07
N PHE A 223 -28.59 29.37 11.78
CA PHE A 223 -29.84 30.08 11.48
C PHE A 223 -30.89 29.84 12.57
N ILE A 224 -30.62 30.37 13.75
CA ILE A 224 -31.64 30.75 14.73
C ILE A 224 -31.27 32.16 15.22
N PHE A 225 -31.65 33.18 14.46
CA PHE A 225 -31.93 34.54 14.91
C PHE A 225 -32.90 35.18 13.93
#